data_AF-A0A4Z1EHZ6-F1
#
_entry.id   AF-A0A4Z1EHZ6-F1
#
_cell.length_a   1.000
_cell.length_b   1.000
_cell.length_c   1.000
_cell.angle_alpha   90.00
_cell.angle_beta   90.00
_cell.angle_gamma   90.00
#
_symmetry.space_group_name_H-M   'P 1'
#
loop_
_entity.id
_entity.type
_entity.pdbx_description
1 polymer ?
#
loop_
_entity_poly.entity_id
_entity_poly.type
_entity_poly.pdbx_seq_one_letter_code
_entity_poly.pdbx_strand_id
1 'polypeptide(L)'
;MYNTAKLDLVATAASFASAASLSSVCTTEHVQAAIPTSSDDIPDGITFNSSSLTTTLFSNYTVSGLTFWPEIVTSFCEASIAYSHENLDDQIVVSYFLPSPDTFQNRFVATGGSAYKITRDQPPAPLTRIQNTPYTTLITANV
;
A
#
# COMPACT_ATOMS: atom_id res chain seq x y z
N MET A 1 36.57 10.04 53.11
CA MET A 1 36.42 9.68 51.68
C MET A 1 35.12 8.90 51.54
N TYR A 2 34.01 9.52 51.09
CA TYR A 2 32.80 8.80 50.72
C TYR A 2 32.46 9.20 49.28
N ASN A 3 32.52 8.21 48.40
CA ASN A 3 32.34 8.38 46.96
C ASN A 3 30.85 8.21 46.66
N THR A 4 30.18 9.27 46.23
CA THR A 4 28.77 9.26 45.83
C THR A 4 28.65 8.71 44.41
N ALA A 5 28.26 7.45 44.27
CA ALA A 5 27.86 6.89 42.98
C ALA A 5 26.50 7.48 42.59
N LYS A 6 26.44 8.20 41.46
CA LYS A 6 25.20 8.60 40.82
C LYS A 6 24.57 7.36 40.17
N LEU A 7 23.32 7.05 40.51
CA LEU A 7 22.50 6.09 39.77
C LEU A 7 21.79 6.86 38.65
N ASP A 8 22.19 6.62 37.41
CA ASP A 8 21.43 7.05 36.24
C ASP A 8 20.34 5.99 35.95
N LEU A 9 19.09 6.35 36.21
CA LEU A 9 17.92 5.52 35.92
C LEU A 9 17.61 5.63 34.41
N VAL A 10 18.06 4.67 33.62
CA VAL A 10 17.66 4.53 32.21
C VAL A 10 16.25 3.92 32.16
N ALA A 11 15.24 4.75 31.91
CA ALA A 11 13.88 4.29 31.64
C ALA A 11 13.80 3.78 30.20
N THR A 12 13.90 2.46 30.00
CA THR A 12 13.51 1.82 28.75
C THR A 12 11.99 1.92 28.60
N ALA A 13 11.52 2.88 27.81
CA ALA A 13 10.14 2.91 27.36
C ALA A 13 9.89 1.66 26.51
N ALA A 14 9.09 0.72 27.03
CA ALA A 14 8.58 -0.39 26.23
C ALA A 14 7.57 0.19 25.21
N SER A 15 7.97 0.29 23.95
CA SER A 15 7.05 0.61 22.86
C SER A 15 6.07 -0.55 22.72
N PHE A 16 4.83 -0.35 23.16
CA PHE A 16 3.74 -1.26 22.83
C PHE A 16 3.44 -1.08 21.34
N ALA A 17 3.91 -2.01 20.51
CA ALA A 17 3.48 -2.09 19.12
C ALA A 17 2.01 -2.53 19.11
N SER A 18 1.09 -1.57 19.02
CA SER A 18 -0.31 -1.88 18.74
C SER A 18 -0.39 -2.49 17.35
N ALA A 19 -0.90 -3.72 17.26
CA ALA A 19 -1.22 -4.32 15.97
C ALA A 19 -2.18 -3.39 15.22
N ALA A 20 -1.71 -2.84 14.11
CA ALA A 20 -2.52 -1.94 13.31
C ALA A 20 -3.68 -2.74 12.70
N SER A 21 -4.91 -2.28 12.90
CA SER A 21 -6.08 -2.84 12.22
C SER A 21 -6.19 -2.26 10.81
N LEU A 22 -6.83 -2.99 9.90
CA LEU A 22 -7.12 -2.49 8.55
C LEU A 22 -7.83 -1.12 8.57
N SER A 23 -8.75 -0.90 9.50
CA SER A 23 -9.43 0.40 9.65
C SER A 23 -8.52 1.53 10.15
N SER A 24 -7.52 1.22 10.99
CA SER A 24 -6.58 2.23 11.50
C SER A 24 -5.60 2.72 10.43
N VAL A 25 -5.25 1.84 9.48
CA VAL A 25 -4.34 2.17 8.37
C VAL A 25 -5.07 2.67 7.13
N CYS A 26 -6.37 2.37 6.99
CA CYS A 26 -7.19 2.82 5.87
C CYS A 26 -7.79 4.20 6.12
N THR A 27 -6.91 5.19 6.27
CA THR A 27 -7.27 6.60 6.38
C THR A 27 -6.45 7.42 5.39
N THR A 28 -7.02 8.52 4.91
CA THR A 28 -6.31 9.40 3.97
C THR A 28 -5.06 9.96 4.64
N GLU A 29 -5.11 10.31 5.92
CA GLU A 29 -3.97 10.82 6.69
C GLU A 29 -2.84 9.79 6.79
N HIS A 30 -3.16 8.52 7.07
CA HIS A 30 -2.15 7.46 7.18
C HIS A 30 -1.50 7.16 5.84
N VAL A 31 -2.28 7.06 4.76
CA VAL A 31 -1.74 6.83 3.42
C VAL A 31 -0.97 8.05 2.93
N GLN A 32 -1.43 9.26 3.23
CA GLN A 32 -0.75 10.50 2.84
C GLN A 32 0.65 10.60 3.43
N ALA A 33 0.85 10.11 4.66
CA ALA A 33 2.15 10.06 5.30
C ALA A 33 3.13 9.05 4.63
N ALA A 34 2.62 8.12 3.83
CA ALA A 34 3.41 7.14 3.09
C ALA A 34 3.65 7.54 1.62
N ILE A 35 3.03 8.62 1.14
CA ILE A 35 3.27 9.11 -0.23
C ILE A 35 4.67 9.74 -0.31
N PRO A 36 5.48 9.36 -1.32
CA PRO A 36 6.75 10.01 -1.56
C PRO A 36 6.60 11.52 -1.74
N THR A 37 7.45 12.25 -1.05
CA THR A 37 7.59 13.69 -1.09
C THR A 37 8.76 14.10 -1.97
N SER A 38 8.92 15.39 -2.24
CA SER A 38 10.06 15.92 -3.01
C SER A 38 11.43 15.65 -2.36
N SER A 39 11.45 15.25 -1.07
CA SER A 39 12.68 14.82 -0.39
C SER A 39 13.02 13.34 -0.58
N ASP A 40 12.07 12.55 -1.11
CA ASP A 40 12.30 11.16 -1.48
C ASP A 40 12.89 11.07 -2.90
N ASP A 41 13.59 9.98 -3.21
CA ASP A 41 14.20 9.73 -4.53
C ASP A 41 13.14 9.32 -5.56
N ILE A 42 12.23 10.26 -5.86
CA ILE A 42 11.18 10.11 -6.87
C ILE A 42 11.83 10.19 -8.26
N PRO A 43 11.54 9.25 -9.19
CA PRO A 43 12.00 9.37 -10.56
C PRO A 43 11.63 10.71 -11.19
N ASP A 44 12.59 11.35 -11.85
CA ASP A 44 12.35 12.59 -12.59
C ASP A 44 11.19 12.41 -13.58
N GLY A 45 10.39 13.48 -13.75
CA GLY A 45 9.34 13.52 -14.77
C GLY A 45 7.96 13.03 -14.32
N ILE A 46 7.73 12.74 -13.04
CA ILE A 46 6.40 12.53 -12.47
C ILE A 46 6.11 13.47 -11.31
N THR A 47 4.86 13.91 -11.17
CA THR A 47 4.40 14.72 -10.03
C THR A 47 3.14 14.11 -9.45
N PHE A 48 3.17 13.74 -8.16
CA PHE A 48 2.00 13.29 -7.44
C PHE A 48 1.07 14.45 -7.08
N ASN A 49 -0.23 14.26 -7.31
CA ASN A 49 -1.26 15.17 -6.82
C ASN A 49 -1.80 14.65 -5.48
N SER A 50 -1.18 15.06 -4.37
CA SER A 50 -1.60 14.66 -3.02
C SER A 50 -3.06 15.00 -2.72
N SER A 51 -3.59 16.10 -3.26
CA SER A 51 -4.99 16.49 -3.06
C SER A 51 -6.01 15.54 -3.73
N SER A 52 -5.55 14.68 -4.64
CA SER A 52 -6.39 13.67 -5.28
C SER A 52 -6.47 12.35 -4.49
N LEU A 53 -5.73 12.23 -3.39
CA LEU A 53 -5.72 11.02 -2.58
C LEU A 53 -7.12 10.72 -2.03
N THR A 54 -7.56 9.49 -2.23
CA THR A 54 -8.79 8.95 -1.65
C THR A 54 -8.51 7.58 -1.04
N THR A 55 -9.25 7.26 0.02
CA THR A 55 -9.16 5.95 0.70
C THR A 55 -10.54 5.39 0.95
N THR A 56 -10.76 4.13 0.60
CA THR A 56 -12.02 3.42 0.83
C THR A 56 -11.77 2.06 1.49
N LEU A 57 -12.42 1.81 2.62
CA LEU A 57 -12.34 0.54 3.32
C LEU A 57 -13.41 -0.43 2.78
N PHE A 58 -12.98 -1.56 2.25
CA PHE A 58 -13.85 -2.66 1.84
C PHE A 58 -13.79 -3.79 2.87
N SER A 59 -14.94 -4.13 3.44
CA SER A 59 -15.08 -5.22 4.42
C SER A 59 -15.91 -6.35 3.83
N ASN A 60 -15.46 -7.61 3.97
CA ASN A 60 -16.13 -8.80 3.45
C ASN A 60 -16.48 -8.70 1.95
N TYR A 61 -15.55 -8.18 1.15
CA TYR A 61 -15.71 -8.03 -0.29
C TYR A 61 -15.55 -9.38 -0.98
N THR A 62 -16.57 -9.78 -1.74
CA THR A 62 -16.55 -11.01 -2.53
C THR A 62 -16.00 -10.75 -3.93
N VAL A 63 -14.87 -11.37 -4.26
CA VAL A 63 -14.35 -11.42 -5.65
C VAL A 63 -14.86 -12.69 -6.30
N SER A 64 -15.74 -12.56 -7.29
CA SER A 64 -16.35 -13.68 -8.02
C SER A 64 -16.18 -13.51 -9.53
N GLY A 65 -16.64 -14.50 -10.32
CA GLY A 65 -16.61 -14.44 -11.79
C GLY A 65 -15.23 -14.63 -12.43
N LEU A 66 -14.25 -15.13 -11.67
CA LEU A 66 -12.90 -15.40 -12.17
C LEU A 66 -12.85 -16.76 -12.87
N THR A 67 -12.45 -16.79 -14.14
CA THR A 67 -12.42 -18.03 -14.96
C THR A 67 -11.47 -19.10 -14.41
N PHE A 68 -10.36 -18.69 -13.78
CA PHE A 68 -9.29 -19.58 -13.33
C PHE A 68 -9.15 -19.65 -11.80
N TRP A 69 -10.02 -18.97 -11.07
CA TRP A 69 -9.88 -18.81 -9.62
C TRP A 69 -11.24 -19.01 -8.92
N PRO A 70 -11.24 -19.65 -7.74
CA PRO A 70 -12.45 -19.74 -6.95
C PRO A 70 -12.87 -18.35 -6.46
N GLU A 71 -14.15 -18.24 -6.12
CA GLU A 71 -14.64 -17.08 -5.37
C GLU A 71 -13.88 -16.94 -4.04
N ILE A 72 -13.59 -15.71 -3.67
CA ILE A 72 -12.95 -15.40 -2.39
C ILE A 72 -13.66 -14.24 -1.69
N VAL A 73 -13.61 -14.25 -0.37
CA VAL A 73 -14.04 -13.12 0.47
C VAL A 73 -12.81 -12.53 1.13
N THR A 74 -12.61 -11.22 0.98
CA THR A 74 -11.45 -10.51 1.51
C THR A 74 -11.82 -9.11 1.98
N SER A 75 -11.01 -8.54 2.87
CA SER A 75 -11.13 -7.14 3.28
C SER A 75 -9.84 -6.41 2.93
N PHE A 76 -9.95 -5.20 2.40
CA PHE A 76 -8.81 -4.40 1.93
C PHE A 76 -9.12 -2.91 1.99
N CYS A 77 -8.08 -2.10 1.99
CA CYS A 77 -8.15 -0.67 1.76
C CYS A 77 -7.81 -0.39 0.30
N GLU A 78 -8.69 0.30 -0.40
CA GLU A 78 -8.34 0.91 -1.68
C GLU A 78 -7.84 2.32 -1.42
N ALA A 79 -6.62 2.62 -1.84
CA ALA A 79 -6.05 3.95 -1.82
C ALA A 79 -5.73 4.39 -3.25
N SER A 80 -6.34 5.49 -3.70
CA SER A 80 -6.22 5.97 -5.07
C SER A 80 -5.62 7.37 -5.09
N ILE A 81 -4.57 7.57 -5.89
CA ILE A 81 -3.87 8.84 -6.06
C ILE A 81 -3.59 9.08 -7.55
N ALA A 82 -3.66 10.34 -7.98
CA ALA A 82 -3.25 10.74 -9.31
C ALA A 82 -1.80 11.24 -9.34
N TYR A 83 -1.11 10.97 -10.45
CA TYR A 83 0.12 11.65 -10.84
C TYR A 83 0.02 12.12 -12.28
N SER A 84 0.86 13.07 -12.67
CA SER A 84 1.02 13.55 -14.04
C SER A 84 2.46 13.38 -14.50
N HIS A 85 2.67 13.22 -15.80
CA HIS A 85 4.02 13.29 -16.36
C HIS A 85 4.40 14.74 -16.65
N GLU A 86 5.66 15.10 -16.43
CA GLU A 86 6.14 16.42 -16.81
C GLU A 86 6.07 16.62 -18.33
N ASN A 87 5.69 17.83 -18.75
CA ASN A 87 5.55 18.21 -20.16
C ASN A 87 4.47 17.45 -20.94
N LEU A 88 3.62 16.67 -20.26
CA LEU A 88 2.40 16.10 -20.81
C LEU A 88 1.18 16.70 -20.10
N ASP A 89 0.08 16.85 -20.83
CA ASP A 89 -1.21 17.27 -20.28
C ASP A 89 -2.02 16.00 -19.95
N ASP A 90 -1.52 15.21 -19.00
CA ASP A 90 -2.12 13.95 -18.60
C ASP A 90 -2.31 13.83 -17.08
N GLN A 91 -3.23 12.95 -16.71
CA GLN A 91 -3.50 12.59 -15.32
C GLN A 91 -3.72 11.08 -15.25
N ILE A 92 -2.83 10.41 -14.52
CA ILE A 92 -2.86 8.97 -14.34
C ILE A 92 -3.28 8.67 -12.91
N VAL A 93 -4.40 7.95 -12.75
CA VAL A 93 -4.86 7.48 -11.44
C VAL A 93 -4.30 6.09 -11.19
N VAL A 94 -3.66 5.92 -10.03
CA VAL A 94 -3.15 4.63 -9.54
C VAL A 94 -3.91 4.26 -8.28
N SER A 95 -4.43 3.04 -8.26
CA SER A 95 -5.14 2.46 -7.12
C SER A 95 -4.32 1.33 -6.49
N TYR A 96 -4.10 1.43 -5.19
CA TYR A 96 -3.46 0.41 -4.36
C TYR A 96 -4.51 -0.33 -3.56
N PHE A 97 -4.46 -1.66 -3.60
CA PHE A 97 -5.35 -2.54 -2.85
C PHE A 97 -4.55 -3.19 -1.73
N LEU A 98 -4.64 -2.59 -0.54
CA LEU A 98 -3.82 -2.94 0.62
C LEU A 98 -4.60 -3.92 1.52
N PRO A 99 -4.08 -5.14 1.76
CA PRO A 99 -4.74 -6.09 2.65
C PRO A 99 -4.61 -5.66 4.11
N SER A 100 -5.28 -6.38 5.01
CA SER A 100 -5.11 -6.16 6.44
C SER A 100 -3.66 -6.42 6.88
N PRO A 101 -3.06 -5.61 7.78
CA PRO A 101 -1.65 -5.75 8.18
C PRO A 101 -1.24 -7.14 8.66
N ASP A 102 -2.14 -7.87 9.32
CA ASP A 102 -1.95 -9.25 9.79
C ASP A 102 -1.90 -10.30 8.67
N THR A 103 -2.40 -9.95 7.48
CA THR A 103 -2.41 -10.81 6.29
C THR A 103 -1.44 -10.33 5.20
N PHE A 104 -0.77 -9.20 5.41
CA PHE A 104 0.20 -8.66 4.47
C PHE A 104 1.46 -9.53 4.43
N GLN A 105 1.82 -9.99 3.23
CA GLN A 105 2.92 -10.95 3.04
C GLN A 105 4.21 -10.29 2.53
N ASN A 106 4.38 -8.97 2.72
CA ASN A 106 5.53 -8.22 2.23
C ASN A 106 5.80 -8.42 0.73
N ARG A 107 4.73 -8.35 -0.07
CA ARG A 107 4.83 -8.49 -1.54
C ARG A 107 4.06 -7.40 -2.25
N PHE A 108 4.70 -6.88 -3.28
CA PHE A 108 4.12 -5.96 -4.24
C PHE A 108 3.75 -6.70 -5.52
N VAL A 109 2.58 -6.35 -6.07
CA VAL A 109 2.11 -6.83 -7.38
C VAL A 109 1.51 -5.64 -8.11
N ALA A 110 2.07 -5.33 -9.28
CA ALA A 110 1.47 -4.40 -10.21
C ALA A 110 0.59 -5.16 -11.20
N THR A 111 -0.61 -4.66 -11.47
CA THR A 111 -1.47 -5.17 -12.53
C THR A 111 -1.41 -4.25 -13.74
N GLY A 112 -1.58 -4.86 -14.91
CA GLY A 112 -1.82 -4.14 -16.16
C GLY A 112 -3.25 -4.32 -16.63
N GLY A 113 -3.62 -3.49 -17.58
CA GLY A 113 -4.83 -3.66 -18.36
C GLY A 113 -4.68 -4.68 -19.49
N SER A 114 -5.61 -4.64 -20.44
CA SER A 114 -5.62 -5.50 -21.63
C SER A 114 -5.97 -4.68 -22.87
N ALA A 115 -5.25 -4.92 -23.96
CA ALA A 115 -5.40 -4.21 -25.23
C ALA A 115 -5.35 -2.69 -25.03
N TYR A 116 -6.38 -1.95 -25.49
CA TYR A 116 -6.45 -0.50 -25.40
C TYR A 116 -6.96 0.03 -24.05
N LYS A 117 -7.38 -0.85 -23.13
CA LYS A 117 -7.72 -0.49 -21.75
C LYS A 117 -6.52 -0.78 -20.88
N ILE A 118 -5.74 0.24 -20.56
CA ILE A 118 -4.46 0.12 -19.83
C ILE A 118 -4.69 -0.11 -18.32
N THR A 119 -5.89 0.17 -17.82
CA THR A 119 -6.32 -0.05 -16.43
C THR A 119 -7.44 -1.08 -16.33
N ARG A 120 -7.62 -1.66 -15.14
CA ARG A 120 -8.77 -2.52 -14.81
C ARG A 120 -9.70 -1.81 -13.85
N ASP A 121 -11.00 -1.87 -14.13
CA ASP A 121 -12.06 -1.26 -13.33
C ASP A 121 -12.44 -2.12 -12.09
N GLN A 122 -11.61 -3.10 -11.71
CA GLN A 122 -11.86 -4.03 -10.60
C GLN A 122 -10.61 -4.24 -9.75
N PRO A 123 -10.76 -4.49 -8.43
CA PRO A 123 -9.67 -4.93 -7.58
C PRO A 123 -8.98 -6.17 -8.19
N PRO A 124 -7.65 -6.30 -8.05
CA PRO A 124 -6.94 -7.45 -8.55
C PRO A 124 -7.50 -8.73 -7.92
N ALA A 125 -7.58 -9.81 -8.72
CA ALA A 125 -7.78 -11.16 -8.20
C ALA A 125 -6.81 -11.41 -7.02
N PRO A 126 -7.20 -12.22 -6.02
CA PRO A 126 -6.54 -12.28 -4.73
C PRO A 126 -5.00 -12.28 -4.77
N LEU A 127 -4.41 -11.23 -4.21
CA LEU A 127 -2.97 -11.14 -3.92
C LEU A 127 -2.49 -12.29 -3.02
N THR A 128 -3.39 -12.96 -2.32
CA THR A 128 -3.10 -14.13 -1.48
C THR A 128 -2.61 -15.34 -2.27
N ARG A 129 -2.84 -15.41 -3.61
CA ARG A 129 -2.39 -16.55 -4.44
C ARG A 129 -1.73 -16.21 -5.78
N ILE A 130 -1.56 -14.93 -6.14
CA ILE A 130 -0.62 -14.52 -7.23
C ILE A 130 0.84 -14.85 -6.86
N GLN A 131 1.05 -15.33 -5.64
CA GLN A 131 2.33 -15.79 -5.13
C GLN A 131 2.98 -16.98 -5.85
N ASN A 132 2.22 -17.80 -6.58
CA ASN A 132 2.67 -19.10 -7.12
C ASN A 132 2.50 -19.25 -8.65
N THR A 133 2.41 -18.15 -9.39
CA THR A 133 2.44 -18.20 -10.86
C THR A 133 3.83 -17.83 -11.39
N PRO A 134 4.41 -18.59 -12.34
CA PRO A 134 5.77 -18.37 -12.86
C PRO A 134 5.93 -17.10 -13.73
N TYR A 135 4.92 -16.22 -13.79
CA TYR A 135 4.89 -15.04 -14.66
C TYR A 135 4.75 -13.71 -13.90
N THR A 136 4.97 -13.70 -12.58
CA THR A 136 4.94 -12.45 -11.80
C THR A 136 6.33 -11.85 -11.75
N THR A 137 6.55 -10.76 -12.48
CA THR A 137 7.75 -9.92 -12.32
C THR A 137 7.71 -9.31 -10.92
N LEU A 138 8.51 -9.87 -10.02
CA LEU A 138 8.73 -9.36 -8.67
C LEU A 138 9.58 -8.08 -8.77
N ILE A 139 8.94 -6.92 -8.70
CA ILE A 139 9.65 -5.69 -8.33
C ILE A 139 9.62 -5.63 -6.81
N THR A 140 10.72 -6.08 -6.21
CA THR A 140 10.97 -5.97 -4.77
C THR A 140 11.26 -4.49 -4.48
N ALA A 141 10.29 -3.76 -3.93
CA ALA A 141 10.57 -2.51 -3.24
C ALA A 141 10.92 -2.88 -1.79
N ASN A 142 12.20 -2.79 -1.44
CA ASN A 142 12.60 -2.76 -0.04
C ASN A 142 12.05 -1.47 0.55
N VAL A 143 11.14 -1.61 1.51
CA VAL A 143 10.77 -0.55 2.45
C VAL A 143 11.40 -0.90 3.79
#